data_AF-A0A0N0PF46-F1
#
_entry.id   AF-A0A0N0PF46-F1
#
_cell.length_a   1.000
_cell.length_b   1.000
_cell.length_c   1.000
_cell.angle_alpha   90.00
_cell.angle_beta   90.00
_cell.angle_gamma   90.00
#
_symmetry.space_group_name_H-M   'P 1'
#
loop_
_entity.id
_entity.type
_entity.pdbx_description
1 polymer ?
#
loop_
_entity_poly.entity_id
_entity_poly.type
_entity_poly.pdbx_seq_one_letter_code
_entity_poly.pdbx_strand_id
1 'polypeptide(L)'
;MVEAYVRFAARFGGMVEVRAGFRTQDLPIFVRMCDRDSIWGLNNGLSTIVTTTLQMNLAGYVLVLPDMIGGNGFNLEHEQADIPTKELFIRWVQATTFLPAMQYSYAPWNFDNETVEISKKYTELHAEYADEIYAAMQRAVESGWPVNAPLWWIDPTDEETFNIWDEYLLGENILVAPVLEEGATSRDVYLPAGVWWEEGDREREVVGPTWIKDFPAPLDVLPYFVRAKELEPSSAVSPGVAMFLVVFGVVANFLL
;
A
#
# COMPACT_ATOMS: atom_id res chain seq x y z
N MET A 1 18.72 2.97 -23.76
CA MET A 1 17.66 3.77 -24.41
C MET A 1 16.61 4.23 -23.40
N VAL A 2 15.98 3.32 -22.64
CA VAL A 2 15.00 3.65 -21.60
C VAL A 2 15.54 4.64 -20.56
N GLU A 3 16.71 4.37 -19.97
CA GLU A 3 17.32 5.27 -18.98
C GLU A 3 17.45 6.72 -19.49
N ALA A 4 17.98 6.89 -20.71
CA ALA A 4 18.15 8.21 -21.32
C ALA A 4 16.81 8.92 -21.59
N TYR A 5 15.78 8.17 -22.01
CA TYR A 5 14.43 8.69 -22.21
C TYR A 5 13.83 9.20 -20.88
N VAL A 6 13.91 8.39 -19.82
CA VAL A 6 13.33 8.74 -18.52
C VAL A 6 14.07 9.94 -17.90
N ARG A 7 15.41 9.98 -17.97
CA ARG A 7 16.21 11.13 -17.53
C ARG A 7 15.95 12.40 -18.34
N PHE A 8 15.54 12.27 -19.60
CA PHE A 8 15.09 13.41 -20.40
C PHE A 8 13.70 13.88 -19.96
N ALA A 9 12.75 12.95 -19.78
CA ALA A 9 11.39 13.24 -19.32
C ALA A 9 11.38 13.96 -17.95
N ALA A 10 12.25 13.56 -17.02
CA ALA A 10 12.36 14.19 -15.70
C ALA A 10 12.74 15.68 -15.74
N ARG A 11 13.25 16.20 -16.87
CA ARG A 11 13.60 17.63 -17.03
C ARG A 11 12.40 18.54 -17.22
N PHE A 12 11.21 17.98 -17.49
CA PHE A 12 9.99 18.76 -17.74
C PHE A 12 9.23 19.18 -16.47
N GLY A 13 9.70 18.80 -15.27
CA GLY A 13 9.17 19.24 -13.99
C GLY A 13 8.75 18.10 -13.06
N GLY A 14 8.17 18.45 -11.91
CA GLY A 14 7.81 17.50 -10.84
C GLY A 14 6.50 16.73 -11.04
N MET A 15 5.74 16.98 -12.11
CA MET A 15 4.48 16.30 -12.43
C MET A 15 4.62 15.52 -13.75
N VAL A 16 5.65 14.69 -13.83
CA VAL A 16 5.91 13.83 -14.99
C VAL A 16 5.67 12.38 -14.57
N GLU A 17 4.90 11.66 -15.37
CA GLU A 17 4.79 10.21 -15.30
C GLU A 17 5.49 9.56 -16.50
N VAL A 18 6.05 8.37 -16.30
CA VAL A 18 6.61 7.53 -17.36
C VAL A 18 6.04 6.12 -17.27
N ARG A 19 5.96 5.40 -18.39
CA ARG A 19 5.46 4.01 -18.44
C ARG A 19 6.56 2.95 -18.56
N ALA A 20 7.81 3.36 -18.37
CA ALA A 20 8.98 2.47 -18.44
C ALA A 20 10.06 2.96 -17.47
N GLY A 21 10.80 2.02 -16.89
CA GLY A 21 11.91 2.31 -15.98
C GLY A 21 13.09 1.38 -16.22
N PHE A 22 14.30 1.92 -16.24
CA PHE A 22 15.53 1.13 -16.20
C PHE A 22 16.67 1.96 -15.60
N ARG A 23 17.15 1.57 -14.41
CA ARG A 23 18.24 2.26 -13.67
C ARG A 23 17.96 3.75 -13.45
N THR A 24 16.72 4.05 -13.09
CA THR A 24 16.21 5.40 -12.84
C THR A 24 15.43 5.52 -11.55
N GLN A 25 15.67 4.61 -10.60
CA GLN A 25 15.07 4.64 -9.27
C GLN A 25 15.48 5.89 -8.46
N ASP A 26 16.57 6.56 -8.86
CA ASP A 26 17.04 7.81 -8.27
C ASP A 26 16.17 9.03 -8.62
N LEU A 27 15.24 8.89 -9.57
CA LEU A 27 14.43 10.00 -10.04
C LEU A 27 13.10 10.08 -9.28
N PRO A 28 12.71 11.28 -8.79
CA PRO A 28 11.45 11.50 -8.09
C PRO A 28 10.30 11.67 -9.10
N ILE A 29 10.07 10.66 -9.93
CA ILE A 29 9.02 10.67 -10.95
C ILE A 29 8.09 9.47 -10.77
N PHE A 30 6.82 9.67 -11.11
CA PHE A 30 5.87 8.58 -11.09
C PHE A 30 6.16 7.59 -12.22
N VAL A 31 6.16 6.31 -11.89
CA VAL A 31 6.19 5.23 -12.87
C VAL A 31 4.81 4.59 -12.92
N ARG A 32 4.13 4.78 -14.04
CA ARG A 32 2.79 4.25 -14.28
C ARG A 32 2.87 2.79 -14.72
N MET A 33 1.97 1.98 -14.18
CA MET A 33 1.76 0.61 -14.64
C MET A 33 1.33 0.56 -16.12
N CYS A 34 1.46 -0.59 -16.76
CA CYS A 34 0.80 -0.79 -18.05
C CYS A 34 -0.72 -0.66 -17.89
N ASP A 35 -1.38 -0.28 -18.99
CA ASP A 35 -2.84 -0.15 -19.03
C ASP A 35 -3.48 -1.49 -18.64
N ARG A 36 -4.46 -1.42 -17.74
CA ARG A 36 -5.21 -2.56 -17.23
C ARG A 36 -6.54 -2.68 -17.94
N ASP A 37 -6.93 -3.92 -18.15
CA ASP A 37 -8.21 -4.21 -18.75
C ASP A 37 -9.29 -4.16 -17.65
N SER A 38 -10.50 -3.77 -18.04
CA SER A 38 -11.65 -3.62 -17.14
C SER A 38 -12.24 -4.97 -16.75
N ILE A 39 -11.42 -5.83 -16.14
CA ILE A 39 -11.74 -7.21 -15.74
C ILE A 39 -11.19 -7.52 -14.34
N TRP A 40 -11.68 -8.58 -13.73
CA TRP A 40 -11.15 -9.15 -12.49
C TRP A 40 -9.91 -10.03 -12.74
N GLY A 41 -9.23 -10.43 -11.67
CA GLY A 41 -8.21 -11.47 -11.72
C GLY A 41 -6.82 -11.00 -12.18
N LEU A 42 -5.91 -11.98 -12.28
CA LEU A 42 -4.47 -11.77 -12.54
C LEU A 42 -4.13 -11.63 -14.03
N ASN A 43 -5.10 -11.78 -14.94
CA ASN A 43 -4.88 -11.64 -16.38
C ASN A 43 -4.96 -10.16 -16.82
N ASN A 44 -4.12 -9.30 -16.25
CA ASN A 44 -4.13 -7.84 -16.47
C ASN A 44 -5.37 -7.08 -15.93
N GLY A 45 -6.12 -7.70 -15.01
CA GLY A 45 -7.28 -7.10 -14.34
C GLY A 45 -6.97 -6.48 -12.97
N LEU A 46 -8.02 -6.25 -12.18
CA LEU A 46 -7.95 -5.60 -10.86
C LEU A 46 -6.89 -6.22 -9.93
N SER A 47 -6.81 -7.54 -9.84
CA SER A 47 -5.88 -8.23 -8.93
C SER A 47 -4.42 -7.90 -9.24
N THR A 48 -4.11 -7.50 -10.47
CA THR A 48 -2.75 -7.11 -10.87
C THR A 48 -2.30 -5.76 -10.32
N ILE A 49 -3.24 -4.92 -9.85
CA ILE A 49 -2.91 -3.65 -9.19
C ILE A 49 -2.06 -3.90 -7.94
N VAL A 50 -2.47 -4.83 -7.08
CA VAL A 50 -1.74 -5.16 -5.85
C VAL A 50 -0.39 -5.81 -6.19
N THR A 51 -0.41 -6.91 -6.94
CA THR A 51 0.81 -7.67 -7.25
C THR A 51 1.86 -6.86 -8.01
N THR A 52 1.45 -6.00 -8.94
CA THR A 52 2.39 -5.13 -9.66
C THR A 52 2.91 -4.00 -8.78
N THR A 53 2.08 -3.45 -7.88
CA THR A 53 2.55 -2.47 -6.88
C THR A 53 3.67 -3.07 -6.04
N LEU A 54 3.46 -4.28 -5.51
CA LEU A 54 4.46 -4.99 -4.71
C LEU A 54 5.74 -5.20 -5.52
N GLN A 55 5.64 -5.73 -6.74
CA GLN A 55 6.79 -5.95 -7.60
C GLN A 55 7.57 -4.66 -7.91
N MET A 56 6.87 -3.56 -8.19
CA MET A 56 7.50 -2.27 -8.50
C MET A 56 8.24 -1.70 -7.29
N ASN A 57 7.64 -1.78 -6.10
CA ASN A 57 8.29 -1.37 -4.85
C ASN A 57 9.56 -2.18 -4.58
N LEU A 58 9.52 -3.51 -4.76
CA LEU A 58 10.71 -4.36 -4.62
C LEU A 58 11.79 -4.09 -5.67
N ALA A 59 11.40 -3.63 -6.86
CA ALA A 59 12.33 -3.21 -7.90
C ALA A 59 12.89 -1.77 -7.69
N GLY A 60 12.44 -1.07 -6.65
CA GLY A 60 12.82 0.30 -6.30
C GLY A 60 12.08 1.39 -7.09
N TYR A 61 11.02 1.05 -7.83
CA TYR A 61 10.13 2.02 -8.47
C TYR A 61 8.92 2.30 -7.57
N VAL A 62 9.20 2.95 -6.45
CA VAL A 62 8.27 3.12 -5.31
C VAL A 62 7.21 4.21 -5.52
N LEU A 63 7.47 5.18 -6.41
CA LEU A 63 6.49 6.19 -6.83
C LEU A 63 5.56 5.60 -7.90
N VAL A 64 4.81 4.57 -7.49
CA VAL A 64 3.93 3.81 -8.36
C VAL A 64 2.71 4.65 -8.70
N LEU A 65 2.45 4.86 -9.98
CA LEU A 65 1.16 5.38 -10.41
C LEU A 65 0.30 4.17 -10.81
N PRO A 66 -0.67 3.78 -9.96
CA PRO A 66 -1.57 2.70 -10.33
C PRO A 66 -2.35 3.16 -11.56
N ASP A 67 -2.56 2.23 -12.48
CA ASP A 67 -3.34 2.55 -13.67
C ASP A 67 -4.77 3.01 -13.30
N MET A 68 -5.47 3.58 -14.27
CA MET A 68 -6.74 4.24 -14.01
C MET A 68 -7.80 3.31 -13.42
N ILE A 69 -8.53 3.85 -12.43
CA ILE A 69 -9.64 3.20 -11.73
C ILE A 69 -10.75 2.86 -12.73
N GLY A 70 -11.05 1.57 -12.82
CA GLY A 70 -12.00 1.01 -13.77
C GLY A 70 -11.35 0.44 -15.03
N GLY A 71 -10.02 0.54 -15.17
CA GLY A 71 -9.28 0.06 -16.34
C GLY A 71 -9.48 0.92 -17.59
N ASN A 72 -9.01 0.42 -18.73
CA ASN A 72 -9.01 1.15 -19.98
C ASN A 72 -10.35 1.08 -20.74
N GLY A 73 -11.17 0.04 -20.56
CA GLY A 73 -12.42 -0.22 -21.29
C GLY A 73 -12.35 -0.09 -22.83
N PHE A 74 -11.15 -0.15 -23.41
CA PHE A 74 -10.90 -0.03 -24.85
C PHE A 74 -10.53 -1.37 -25.49
N ASN A 75 -10.01 -2.32 -24.69
CA ASN A 75 -9.49 -3.59 -25.19
C ASN A 75 -10.58 -4.64 -25.42
N LEU A 76 -11.61 -4.28 -26.21
CA LEU A 76 -12.74 -5.17 -26.58
C LEU A 76 -12.31 -6.42 -27.38
N GLU A 77 -11.01 -6.58 -27.69
CA GLU A 77 -10.45 -7.78 -28.30
C GLU A 77 -10.20 -8.91 -27.28
N HIS A 78 -10.18 -8.60 -25.98
CA HIS A 78 -10.19 -9.62 -24.93
C HIS A 78 -11.64 -10.08 -24.68
N GLU A 79 -11.91 -11.39 -24.75
CA GLU A 79 -13.28 -11.94 -24.65
C GLU A 79 -14.06 -11.48 -23.41
N GLN A 80 -13.36 -11.09 -22.34
CA GLN A 80 -13.95 -10.66 -21.07
C GLN A 80 -13.93 -9.14 -20.85
N ALA A 81 -13.28 -8.37 -21.73
CA ALA A 81 -13.16 -6.93 -21.54
C ALA A 81 -14.40 -6.19 -22.06
N ASP A 82 -15.01 -5.41 -21.19
CA ASP A 82 -16.14 -4.50 -21.46
C ASP A 82 -15.96 -3.22 -20.61
N ILE A 83 -16.90 -2.30 -20.66
CA ILE A 83 -17.00 -1.20 -19.69
C ILE A 83 -17.03 -1.82 -18.27
N PRO A 84 -16.29 -1.27 -17.28
CA PRO A 84 -16.25 -1.86 -15.95
C PRO A 84 -17.66 -1.95 -15.35
N THR A 85 -17.94 -3.03 -14.63
CA THR A 85 -19.15 -3.10 -13.82
C THR A 85 -19.05 -2.13 -12.64
N LYS A 86 -20.19 -1.77 -12.05
CA LYS A 86 -20.23 -0.96 -10.81
C LYS A 86 -19.36 -1.58 -9.71
N GLU A 87 -19.48 -2.89 -9.51
CA GLU A 87 -18.74 -3.60 -8.47
C GLU A 87 -17.24 -3.54 -8.72
N LEU A 88 -16.80 -3.89 -9.93
CA LEU A 88 -15.40 -3.83 -10.33
C LEU A 88 -14.82 -2.42 -10.13
N PHE A 89 -15.55 -1.40 -10.57
CA PHE A 89 -15.13 0.00 -10.41
C PHE A 89 -14.95 0.37 -8.94
N ILE A 90 -15.91 0.04 -8.08
CA ILE A 90 -15.84 0.33 -6.62
C ILE A 90 -14.68 -0.42 -5.96
N ARG A 91 -14.50 -1.72 -6.26
CA ARG A 91 -13.37 -2.49 -5.72
C ARG A 91 -12.02 -1.96 -6.21
N TRP A 92 -11.97 -1.39 -7.40
CA TRP A 92 -10.78 -0.70 -7.93
C TRP A 92 -10.48 0.61 -7.19
N VAL A 93 -11.50 1.40 -6.88
CA VAL A 93 -11.35 2.58 -6.00
C VAL A 93 -10.75 2.15 -4.66
N GLN A 94 -11.30 1.10 -4.04
CA GLN A 94 -10.83 0.59 -2.76
C GLN A 94 -9.37 0.11 -2.83
N ALA A 95 -9.02 -0.71 -3.84
CA ALA A 95 -7.66 -1.23 -4.00
C ALA A 95 -6.60 -0.13 -4.17
N THR A 96 -6.98 1.02 -4.75
CA THR A 96 -6.07 2.15 -5.01
C THR A 96 -6.03 3.20 -3.89
N THR A 97 -6.90 3.09 -2.88
CA THR A 97 -7.10 4.13 -1.84
C THR A 97 -5.82 4.46 -1.05
N PHE A 98 -4.98 3.48 -0.76
CA PHE A 98 -3.72 3.70 -0.01
C PHE A 98 -2.46 3.56 -0.88
N LEU A 99 -2.64 3.66 -2.20
CA LEU A 99 -1.54 3.72 -3.16
C LEU A 99 -1.11 5.18 -3.37
N PRO A 100 0.06 5.43 -3.98
CA PRO A 100 0.62 6.78 -4.14
C PRO A 100 -0.26 7.83 -4.84
N ALA A 101 -1.21 7.38 -5.66
CA ALA A 101 -2.10 8.24 -6.42
C ALA A 101 -3.40 7.50 -6.76
N MET A 102 -4.48 8.26 -6.93
CA MET A 102 -5.73 7.79 -7.52
C MET A 102 -5.98 8.53 -8.84
N GLN A 103 -6.25 7.78 -9.92
CA GLN A 103 -6.63 8.35 -11.22
C GLN A 103 -7.89 7.66 -11.72
N TYR A 104 -8.91 8.43 -12.10
CA TYR A 104 -10.18 7.90 -12.60
C TYR A 104 -10.21 7.90 -14.13
N SER A 105 -10.49 6.75 -14.77
CA SER A 105 -10.86 6.70 -16.20
C SER A 105 -12.35 6.85 -16.44
N TYR A 106 -13.14 6.38 -15.48
CA TYR A 106 -14.59 6.56 -15.44
C TYR A 106 -14.98 7.47 -14.29
N ALA A 107 -15.98 8.32 -14.51
CA ALA A 107 -16.50 9.12 -13.43
C ALA A 107 -17.50 8.30 -12.62
N PRO A 108 -17.53 8.42 -11.27
CA PRO A 108 -18.47 7.67 -10.44
C PRO A 108 -19.94 7.88 -10.83
N TRP A 109 -20.29 9.07 -11.33
CA TRP A 109 -21.65 9.40 -11.81
C TRP A 109 -22.03 8.76 -13.16
N ASN A 110 -21.12 8.03 -13.80
CA ASN A 110 -21.47 7.18 -14.95
C ASN A 110 -22.23 5.92 -14.54
N PHE A 111 -22.24 5.57 -13.25
CA PHE A 111 -22.90 4.39 -12.71
C PHE A 111 -24.21 4.76 -12.00
N ASP A 112 -24.14 5.16 -10.74
CA ASP A 112 -25.27 5.57 -9.91
C ASP A 112 -24.83 6.37 -8.67
N ASN A 113 -25.80 6.86 -7.90
CA ASN A 113 -25.53 7.67 -6.69
C ASN A 113 -24.78 6.88 -5.61
N GLU A 114 -25.04 5.59 -5.45
CA GLU A 114 -24.30 4.77 -4.47
C GLU A 114 -22.81 4.69 -4.83
N THR A 115 -22.49 4.55 -6.12
CA THR A 115 -21.11 4.57 -6.62
C THR A 115 -20.44 5.92 -6.38
N VAL A 116 -21.17 7.03 -6.53
CA VAL A 116 -20.67 8.38 -6.21
C VAL A 116 -20.34 8.50 -4.74
N GLU A 117 -21.24 8.11 -3.84
CA GLU A 117 -21.02 8.21 -2.39
C GLU A 117 -19.86 7.33 -1.93
N ILE A 118 -19.78 6.08 -2.41
CA ILE A 118 -18.68 5.18 -2.07
C ILE A 118 -17.35 5.71 -2.62
N SER A 119 -17.32 6.19 -3.87
CA SER A 119 -16.09 6.74 -4.46
C SER A 119 -15.60 7.99 -3.72
N LYS A 120 -16.55 8.83 -3.32
CA LYS A 120 -16.27 10.03 -2.51
C LYS A 120 -15.70 9.65 -1.15
N LYS A 121 -16.31 8.69 -0.43
CA LYS A 121 -15.81 8.16 0.85
C LYS A 121 -14.33 7.78 0.75
N TYR A 122 -13.95 7.01 -0.26
CA TYR A 122 -12.57 6.54 -0.41
C TYR A 122 -11.61 7.61 -0.97
N THR A 123 -12.10 8.56 -1.77
CA THR A 123 -11.30 9.73 -2.19
C THR A 123 -11.00 10.62 -0.98
N GLU A 124 -11.97 10.82 -0.08
CA GLU A 124 -11.79 11.56 1.17
C GLU A 124 -10.85 10.81 2.12
N LEU A 125 -10.96 9.48 2.21
CA LEU A 125 -10.02 8.65 2.99
C LEU A 125 -8.59 8.74 2.45
N HIS A 126 -8.41 8.69 1.12
CA HIS A 126 -7.09 8.90 0.50
C HIS A 126 -6.51 10.28 0.84
N ALA A 127 -7.35 11.33 0.83
CA ALA A 127 -6.95 12.67 1.23
C ALA A 127 -6.61 12.78 2.73
N GLU A 128 -7.35 12.08 3.60
CA GLU A 128 -7.07 12.01 5.04
C GLU A 128 -5.70 11.36 5.32
N TYR A 129 -5.36 10.31 4.57
CA TYR A 129 -4.09 9.58 4.71
C TYR A 129 -2.96 10.08 3.80
N ALA A 130 -3.17 11.19 3.08
CA ALA A 130 -2.19 11.74 2.15
C ALA A 130 -0.84 12.07 2.82
N ASP A 131 -0.86 12.51 4.08
CA ASP A 131 0.36 12.79 4.85
C ASP A 131 1.15 11.51 5.16
N GLU A 132 0.49 10.39 5.48
CA GLU A 132 1.15 9.09 5.70
C GLU A 132 1.67 8.50 4.38
N ILE A 133 0.94 8.68 3.26
CA ILE A 133 1.41 8.33 1.92
C ILE A 133 2.67 9.12 1.57
N TYR A 134 2.64 10.43 1.77
CA TYR A 134 3.77 11.30 1.51
C TYR A 134 4.97 10.96 2.41
N ALA A 135 4.75 10.69 3.69
CA ALA A 135 5.80 10.28 4.61
C ALA A 135 6.47 8.97 4.17
N ALA A 136 5.69 7.99 3.68
CA ALA A 136 6.23 6.76 3.11
C ALA A 136 7.09 7.04 1.86
N MET A 137 6.66 7.94 0.98
CA MET A 137 7.45 8.37 -0.19
C MET A 137 8.75 9.05 0.20
N GLN A 138 8.72 9.93 1.21
CA GLN A 138 9.92 10.58 1.71
C GLN A 138 10.91 9.57 2.27
N ARG A 139 10.45 8.64 3.11
CA ARG A 139 11.29 7.56 3.65
C ARG A 139 11.90 6.70 2.55
N ALA A 140 11.12 6.42 1.50
CA ALA A 140 11.58 5.68 0.34
C ALA A 140 12.74 6.40 -0.39
N VAL A 141 12.64 7.72 -0.59
CA VAL A 141 13.70 8.54 -1.17
C VAL A 141 14.95 8.59 -0.29
N GLU A 142 14.78 8.70 1.03
CA GLU A 142 15.89 8.86 1.98
C GLU A 142 16.66 7.56 2.23
N SER A 143 15.97 6.43 2.23
CA SER A 143 16.51 5.17 2.76
C SER A 143 16.21 3.93 1.92
N GLY A 144 15.55 4.08 0.77
CA GLY A 144 15.27 2.98 -0.15
C GLY A 144 14.16 2.03 0.31
N TRP A 145 13.37 2.43 1.30
CA TRP A 145 12.23 1.65 1.78
C TRP A 145 11.12 1.60 0.72
N PRO A 146 10.33 0.52 0.65
CA PRO A 146 9.12 0.49 -0.15
C PRO A 146 8.09 1.49 0.39
N VAL A 147 7.31 2.11 -0.51
CA VAL A 147 6.11 2.88 -0.13
C VAL A 147 4.98 1.93 0.17
N ASN A 148 4.76 0.95 -0.72
CA ASN A 148 3.82 -0.13 -0.49
C ASN A 148 4.53 -1.47 -0.51
N ALA A 149 4.53 -2.15 0.64
CA ALA A 149 5.35 -3.33 0.87
C ALA A 149 4.50 -4.60 1.01
N PRO A 150 5.04 -5.78 0.69
CA PRO A 150 4.43 -7.05 1.07
C PRO A 150 4.55 -7.25 2.59
N LEU A 151 3.68 -8.08 3.17
CA LEU A 151 3.59 -8.24 4.63
C LEU A 151 4.87 -8.79 5.29
N TRP A 152 5.61 -9.66 4.59
CA TRP A 152 6.92 -10.17 5.06
C TRP A 152 7.95 -9.07 5.29
N TRP A 153 7.68 -7.84 4.83
CA TRP A 153 8.55 -6.69 5.13
C TRP A 153 8.59 -6.36 6.63
N ILE A 154 7.50 -6.63 7.38
CA ILE A 154 7.46 -6.44 8.84
C ILE A 154 8.28 -7.49 9.56
N ASP A 155 8.15 -8.75 9.15
CA ASP A 155 8.94 -9.86 9.68
C ASP A 155 9.31 -10.82 8.54
N PRO A 156 10.57 -10.81 8.06
CA PRO A 156 11.00 -11.68 6.97
C PRO A 156 11.12 -13.16 7.38
N THR A 157 10.90 -13.49 8.65
CA THR A 157 10.89 -14.87 9.16
C THR A 157 9.49 -15.47 9.24
N ASP A 158 8.44 -14.66 9.05
CA ASP A 158 7.06 -15.11 9.02
C ASP A 158 6.71 -15.72 7.65
N GLU A 159 6.89 -17.04 7.52
CA GLU A 159 6.66 -17.78 6.27
C GLU A 159 5.20 -17.71 5.76
N GLU A 160 4.23 -17.44 6.63
CA GLU A 160 2.81 -17.32 6.24
C GLU A 160 2.62 -16.17 5.24
N THR A 161 3.37 -15.08 5.44
CA THR A 161 3.27 -13.86 4.62
C THR A 161 3.86 -14.00 3.22
N PHE A 162 4.61 -15.06 2.92
CA PHE A 162 5.28 -15.21 1.62
C PHE A 162 4.32 -15.47 0.46
N ASN A 163 3.16 -16.07 0.75
CA ASN A 163 2.15 -16.39 -0.25
C ASN A 163 1.01 -15.38 -0.31
N ILE A 164 1.04 -14.34 0.54
CA ILE A 164 0.01 -13.30 0.58
C ILE A 164 0.31 -12.27 -0.50
N TRP A 165 -0.51 -12.29 -1.55
CA TRP A 165 -0.35 -11.45 -2.75
C TRP A 165 -1.45 -10.40 -2.89
N ASP A 166 -2.50 -10.52 -2.08
CA ASP A 166 -3.75 -9.76 -2.11
C ASP A 166 -3.92 -8.82 -0.90
N GLU A 167 -2.84 -8.60 -0.15
CA GLU A 167 -2.72 -7.61 0.92
C GLU A 167 -1.42 -6.82 0.72
N TYR A 168 -1.43 -5.56 1.14
CA TYR A 168 -0.24 -4.71 1.08
C TYR A 168 -0.17 -3.78 2.29
N LEU A 169 1.05 -3.34 2.59
CA LEU A 169 1.30 -2.30 3.58
C LEU A 169 1.41 -0.94 2.89
N LEU A 170 1.04 0.13 3.57
CA LEU A 170 1.50 1.48 3.31
C LEU A 170 2.50 1.86 4.41
N GLY A 171 3.77 2.02 4.02
CA GLY A 171 4.89 1.99 4.95
C GLY A 171 4.90 0.69 5.76
N GLU A 172 4.92 0.81 7.08
CA GLU A 172 4.80 -0.31 8.03
C GLU A 172 3.59 -0.14 8.97
N ASN A 173 2.77 0.89 8.73
CA ASN A 173 1.80 1.40 9.69
C ASN A 173 0.36 1.11 9.29
N ILE A 174 0.09 0.83 8.02
CA ILE A 174 -1.27 0.60 7.53
C ILE A 174 -1.24 -0.66 6.70
N LEU A 175 -2.08 -1.63 7.05
CA LEU A 175 -2.32 -2.84 6.29
C LEU A 175 -3.63 -2.71 5.53
N VAL A 176 -3.64 -3.11 4.26
CA VAL A 176 -4.79 -2.97 3.37
C VAL A 176 -5.06 -4.31 2.70
N ALA A 177 -6.30 -4.77 2.80
CA ALA A 177 -6.75 -6.05 2.28
C ALA A 177 -7.98 -5.84 1.37
N PRO A 178 -7.80 -5.36 0.12
CA PRO A 178 -8.91 -5.04 -0.78
C PRO A 178 -9.63 -6.31 -1.29
N VAL A 179 -10.94 -6.28 -1.49
CA VAL A 179 -11.63 -7.41 -2.13
C VAL A 179 -11.29 -7.45 -3.63
N LEU A 180 -10.72 -8.57 -4.09
CA LEU A 180 -10.24 -8.74 -5.47
C LEU A 180 -11.01 -9.81 -6.27
N GLU A 181 -12.08 -10.36 -5.68
CA GLU A 181 -12.94 -11.38 -6.28
C GLU A 181 -14.37 -10.85 -6.46
N GLU A 182 -14.97 -11.16 -7.61
CA GLU A 182 -16.33 -10.72 -7.94
C GLU A 182 -17.37 -11.39 -7.05
N GLY A 183 -18.33 -10.60 -6.55
CA GLY A 183 -19.42 -11.04 -5.70
C GLY A 183 -19.03 -11.27 -4.23
N ALA A 184 -17.76 -11.13 -3.87
CA ALA A 184 -17.31 -11.34 -2.50
C ALA A 184 -17.74 -10.19 -1.58
N THR A 185 -18.31 -10.55 -0.44
CA THR A 185 -18.78 -9.63 0.62
C THR A 185 -18.04 -9.82 1.95
N SER A 186 -17.05 -10.70 1.96
CA SER A 186 -16.11 -10.94 3.04
C SER A 186 -14.81 -11.50 2.47
N ARG A 187 -13.74 -11.48 3.28
CA ARG A 187 -12.46 -12.12 2.93
C ARG A 187 -11.70 -12.53 4.19
N ASP A 188 -10.75 -13.43 4.03
CA ASP A 188 -9.74 -13.65 5.07
C ASP A 188 -8.71 -12.51 5.03
N VAL A 189 -8.23 -12.12 6.22
CA VAL A 189 -7.17 -11.10 6.40
C VAL A 189 -6.10 -11.64 7.32
N TYR A 190 -4.83 -11.51 6.95
CA TYR A 190 -3.72 -11.83 7.83
C TYR A 190 -3.11 -10.57 8.43
N LEU A 191 -3.04 -10.51 9.76
CA LEU A 191 -2.31 -9.44 10.44
C LEU A 191 -0.95 -9.95 10.87
N PRO A 192 0.17 -9.35 10.43
CA PRO A 192 1.51 -9.75 10.86
C PRO A 192 1.79 -9.27 12.30
N ALA A 193 2.96 -9.61 12.84
CA ALA A 193 3.35 -9.28 14.21
C ALA A 193 3.15 -7.78 14.57
N GLY A 194 2.38 -7.54 15.62
CA GLY A 194 2.08 -6.20 16.12
C GLY A 194 0.66 -6.08 16.64
N VAL A 195 0.31 -4.87 17.05
CA VAL A 195 -1.04 -4.49 17.46
C VAL A 195 -1.66 -3.65 16.35
N TRP A 196 -2.86 -4.02 15.92
CA TRP A 196 -3.54 -3.44 14.78
C TRP A 196 -4.95 -3.00 15.16
N TRP A 197 -5.37 -1.83 14.71
CA TRP A 197 -6.69 -1.26 14.94
C TRP A 197 -7.47 -1.28 13.63
N GLU A 198 -8.60 -1.99 13.61
CA GLU A 198 -9.52 -2.03 12.46
C GLU A 198 -10.01 -0.61 12.14
N GLU A 199 -9.81 -0.17 10.89
CA GLU A 199 -10.12 1.19 10.45
C GLU A 199 -9.51 2.31 11.34
N GLY A 200 -8.45 2.00 12.09
CA GLY A 200 -7.84 2.92 13.06
C GLY A 200 -8.60 3.09 14.39
N ASP A 201 -9.69 2.35 14.60
CA ASP A 201 -10.46 2.37 15.85
C ASP A 201 -9.75 1.57 16.96
N ARG A 202 -9.28 2.29 18.00
CA ARG A 202 -8.57 1.69 19.15
C ARG A 202 -9.40 0.67 19.93
N GLU A 203 -10.72 0.75 19.86
CA GLU A 203 -11.61 -0.21 20.52
C GLU A 203 -11.75 -1.51 19.71
N ARG A 204 -11.27 -1.53 18.46
CA ARG A 204 -11.25 -2.69 17.55
C ARG A 204 -9.83 -3.20 17.34
N GLU A 205 -9.17 -3.50 18.46
CA GLU A 205 -7.80 -3.98 18.48
C GLU A 205 -7.68 -5.47 18.19
N VAL A 206 -6.69 -5.84 17.37
CA VAL A 206 -6.31 -7.22 17.08
C VAL A 206 -4.79 -7.36 17.19
N VAL A 207 -4.35 -8.37 17.93
CA VAL A 207 -2.92 -8.71 18.10
C VAL A 207 -2.54 -9.76 17.07
N GLY A 208 -1.59 -9.43 16.19
CA GLY A 208 -0.96 -10.37 15.27
C GLY A 208 0.30 -11.03 15.86
N PRO A 209 0.85 -12.08 15.22
CA PRO A 209 0.45 -12.64 13.93
C PRO A 209 -0.83 -13.48 14.04
N THR A 210 -1.85 -13.20 13.22
CA THR A 210 -3.10 -13.98 13.21
C THR A 210 -3.88 -13.82 11.91
N TRP A 211 -4.60 -14.88 11.54
CA TRP A 211 -5.67 -14.79 10.55
C TRP A 211 -6.97 -14.33 11.20
N ILE A 212 -7.63 -13.33 10.61
CA ILE A 212 -9.04 -13.03 10.82
C ILE A 212 -9.80 -13.70 9.67
N LYS A 213 -10.64 -14.67 10.01
CA LYS A 213 -11.42 -15.43 9.03
C LYS A 213 -12.77 -14.78 8.77
N ASP A 214 -13.20 -14.77 7.51
CA ASP A 214 -14.50 -14.24 7.10
C ASP A 214 -14.75 -12.80 7.56
N PHE A 215 -13.73 -11.93 7.44
CA PHE A 215 -13.84 -10.52 7.80
C PHE A 215 -14.87 -9.83 6.88
N PRO A 216 -15.90 -9.15 7.42
CA PRO A 216 -16.93 -8.48 6.61
C PRO A 216 -16.34 -7.41 5.70
N ALA A 217 -16.61 -7.53 4.40
CA ALA A 217 -16.19 -6.57 3.39
C ALA A 217 -17.32 -6.34 2.37
N PRO A 218 -18.51 -5.85 2.81
CA PRO A 218 -19.56 -5.45 1.87
C PRO A 218 -19.04 -4.39 0.88
N LEU A 219 -19.83 -4.10 -0.16
CA LEU A 219 -19.40 -3.27 -1.28
C LEU A 219 -18.86 -1.89 -0.86
N ASP A 220 -19.34 -1.33 0.24
CA ASP A 220 -18.94 -0.03 0.78
C ASP A 220 -17.80 -0.09 1.83
N VAL A 221 -17.24 -1.28 2.10
CA VAL A 221 -16.18 -1.50 3.11
C VAL A 221 -14.92 -2.08 2.46
N LEU A 222 -13.80 -1.41 2.73
CA LEU A 222 -12.43 -1.84 2.45
C LEU A 222 -11.81 -2.26 3.79
N PRO A 223 -11.44 -3.54 3.96
CA PRO A 223 -10.66 -3.96 5.12
C PRO A 223 -9.28 -3.26 5.14
N TYR A 224 -9.04 -2.44 6.15
CA TYR A 224 -7.72 -1.87 6.44
C TYR A 224 -7.51 -1.72 7.94
N PHE A 225 -6.25 -1.76 8.35
CA PHE A 225 -5.85 -1.78 9.76
C PHE A 225 -4.70 -0.82 9.98
N VAL A 226 -4.78 -0.02 11.03
CA VAL A 226 -3.71 0.90 11.42
C VAL A 226 -2.94 0.28 12.58
N ARG A 227 -1.63 0.14 12.41
CA ARG A 227 -0.74 -0.37 13.45
C ARG A 227 -0.70 0.62 14.60
N ALA A 228 -0.81 0.11 15.83
CA ALA A 228 -0.57 0.92 17.01
C ALA A 228 0.89 1.41 16.95
N LYS A 229 1.08 2.73 16.93
CA LYS A 229 2.41 3.31 17.15
C LYS A 229 2.80 2.91 18.57
N GLU A 230 3.79 2.04 18.74
CA GLU A 230 4.39 1.82 20.05
C GLU A 230 4.75 3.21 20.58
N LEU A 231 4.15 3.59 21.70
CA LEU A 231 4.71 4.68 22.49
C LEU A 231 6.10 4.18 22.84
N GLU A 232 7.11 4.68 22.12
CA GLU A 232 8.51 4.66 22.56
C GLU A 232 8.48 4.79 24.08
N PRO A 233 8.87 3.76 24.84
CA PRO A 233 8.85 3.86 26.28
C PRO A 233 9.69 5.08 26.59
N SER A 234 9.06 6.10 27.21
CA SER A 234 9.72 7.33 27.63
C SER A 234 11.11 6.96 28.09
N SER A 235 12.12 7.44 27.36
CA SER A 235 13.53 7.23 27.66
C SER A 235 13.95 8.01 28.92
N ALA A 236 13.04 8.12 29.90
CA ALA A 236 13.37 8.23 31.30
C ALA A 236 13.99 6.91 31.79
N VAL A 237 15.15 6.56 31.22
CA VAL A 237 16.16 5.84 31.97
C VAL A 237 16.45 6.72 33.18
N SER A 238 15.95 6.31 34.35
CA SER A 238 16.38 6.86 35.62
C SER A 238 17.91 7.00 35.59
N PRO A 239 18.47 8.20 35.90
CA PRO A 239 19.91 8.43 35.90
C PRO A 239 20.71 7.44 36.75
N GLY A 240 20.05 6.66 37.61
CA GLY A 240 20.67 5.64 38.46
C GLY A 240 21.17 4.39 37.74
N VAL A 241 20.56 3.97 36.62
CA VAL A 241 20.93 2.68 35.97
C VAL A 241 22.15 2.83 35.05
N ALA A 242 22.26 3.96 34.33
CA ALA A 242 23.42 4.25 33.49
C ALA A 242 24.71 4.48 34.32
N MET A 243 24.59 5.02 35.53
CA MET A 243 25.74 5.23 36.42
C MET A 243 26.30 3.90 36.97
N PHE A 244 25.48 2.86 37.12
CA PHE A 244 25.91 1.57 37.65
C PHE A 244 26.81 0.78 36.67
N LEU A 245 26.55 0.88 35.36
CA LEU A 245 27.35 0.20 34.33
C LEU A 245 28.69 0.90 34.06
N VAL A 246 28.74 2.23 34.16
CA VAL A 246 29.99 2.99 33.97
C VAL A 246 30.94 2.81 35.16
N VAL A 247 30.42 2.75 36.40
CA VAL A 247 31.27 2.56 37.59
C VAL A 247 31.89 1.16 37.62
N PHE A 248 31.18 0.10 37.24
CA PHE A 248 31.76 -1.24 37.17
C PHE A 248 32.80 -1.40 36.04
N GLY A 249 32.57 -0.77 34.89
CA GLY A 249 33.53 -0.78 33.78
C GLY A 249 34.85 -0.06 34.12
N VAL A 250 34.79 1.00 34.92
CA VAL A 250 36.00 1.73 35.35
C VAL A 250 36.74 0.99 36.48
N VAL A 251 36.04 0.38 37.44
CA VAL A 251 36.70 -0.37 38.52
C VAL A 251 37.36 -1.67 38.02
N ALA A 252 36.77 -2.33 37.02
CA ALA A 252 37.36 -3.53 36.42
C ALA A 252 38.67 -3.26 35.64
N ASN A 253 38.90 -2.02 35.19
CA ASN A 253 40.10 -1.64 34.43
C ASN A 253 41.27 -1.13 35.29
N PHE A 254 41.09 -1.03 36.61
CA PHE A 254 42.15 -0.64 37.56
C PHE A 254 42.65 -1.81 38.43
N LEU A 255 42.15 -3.03 38.19
CA LEU A 255 42.52 -4.24 38.94
C LEU A 255 43.11 -5.37 38.06
N LEU A 256 43.60 -5.03 36.86
CA LEU A 256 44.43 -5.89 36.02
C LEU A 256 45.75 -5.19 35.67
#